data_AF-A0A522QMQ7-F1
#
_entry.id   AF-A0A522QMQ7-F1
#
_cell.length_a   1.000
_cell.length_b   1.000
_cell.length_c   1.000
_cell.angle_alpha   90.00
_cell.angle_beta   90.00
_cell.angle_gamma   90.00
#
_symmetry.space_group_name_H-M   'P 1'
#
loop_
_entity.id
_entity.type
_entity.pdbx_description
1 polymer ?
#
loop_
_entity_poly.entity_id
_entity_poly.type
_entity_poly.pdbx_seq_one_letter_code
_entity_poly.pdbx_strand_id
1 'polypeptide(L)'
;MGHGVPSSDTTRADEHVDARGTHLLTVDTVAGGDVVVVLSNAPDLLLAKRIAHVLVEEALVACATVGAPCLSMYRWNGRLEGADEIPLLFKTTRARVPALL
;
A
#
# COMPACT_ATOMS: atom_id res chain seq x y z
N MET A 1 53.47 2.79 2.41
CA MET A 1 52.38 3.59 1.80
C MET A 1 51.10 2.80 1.97
N GLY A 2 50.40 3.03 3.07
CA GLY A 2 49.17 2.32 3.42
C GLY A 2 47.97 3.08 2.87
N HIS A 3 47.14 2.40 2.09
CA HIS A 3 45.80 2.87 1.74
C HIS A 3 44.80 1.89 2.35
N GLY A 4 44.37 2.22 3.56
CA GLY A 4 43.22 1.59 4.18
C GLY A 4 41.96 2.01 3.43
N VAL A 5 41.19 1.01 3.00
CA VAL A 5 39.84 1.18 2.46
C VAL A 5 38.92 1.54 3.64
N PRO A 6 38.13 2.64 3.61
CA PRO A 6 37.12 2.86 4.62
C PRO A 6 35.96 1.89 4.37
N SER A 7 35.72 1.04 5.37
CA SER A 7 34.60 0.10 5.46
C SER A 7 33.25 0.83 5.44
N SER A 8 32.33 0.28 4.65
CA SER A 8 30.87 0.36 4.72
C SER A 8 30.29 1.16 5.90
N ASP A 9 29.73 2.33 5.61
CA ASP A 9 28.87 3.08 6.53
C ASP A 9 27.49 2.41 6.58
N THR A 10 27.41 1.36 7.39
CA THR A 10 26.19 0.68 7.80
C THR A 10 25.29 1.64 8.58
N THR A 11 24.02 1.72 8.16
CA THR A 11 22.86 2.19 8.92
C THR A 11 23.13 2.27 10.43
N ARG A 12 23.23 3.49 10.96
CA ARG A 12 23.30 3.72 12.40
C ARG A 12 21.90 3.63 12.98
N ALA A 13 21.53 2.45 13.47
CA ALA A 13 20.43 2.31 14.41
C ALA A 13 20.92 2.82 15.77
N ASP A 14 20.51 4.02 16.18
CA ASP A 14 20.74 4.46 17.56
C ASP A 14 19.73 3.75 18.45
N GLU A 15 20.21 2.70 19.11
CA GLU A 15 19.46 1.88 20.06
C GLU A 15 19.36 2.64 21.40
N HIS A 16 18.19 3.23 21.67
CA HIS A 16 17.93 3.91 22.95
C HIS A 16 17.13 2.98 23.87
N VAL A 17 17.74 2.62 25.01
CA VAL A 17 17.12 1.83 26.07
C VAL A 17 16.58 2.77 27.13
N ASP A 18 15.30 2.66 27.47
CA ASP A 18 14.69 3.46 28.53
C ASP A 18 15.10 3.00 29.95
N ALA A 19 14.72 3.77 30.96
CA ALA A 19 15.04 3.48 32.36
C ALA A 19 14.44 2.15 32.90
N ARG A 20 13.66 1.42 32.10
CA ARG A 20 13.05 0.12 32.43
C ARG A 20 13.64 -1.03 31.62
N GLY A 21 14.67 -0.78 30.80
CA GLY A 21 15.32 -1.83 30.00
C GLY A 21 14.53 -2.24 28.75
N THR A 22 13.59 -1.42 28.29
CA THR A 22 12.79 -1.73 27.09
C THR A 22 13.52 -1.21 25.86
N HIS A 23 13.82 -2.10 24.91
CA HIS A 23 14.26 -1.71 23.56
C HIS A 23 13.03 -1.15 22.82
N LEU A 24 12.89 0.17 22.82
CA LEU A 24 11.84 0.83 22.05
C LEU A 24 12.40 1.10 20.65
N LEU A 25 11.95 0.33 19.66
CA LEU A 25 12.03 0.75 18.27
C LEU A 25 11.08 1.92 18.11
N THR A 26 11.58 3.15 18.25
CA THR A 26 10.84 4.34 17.88
C THR A 26 10.65 4.30 16.37
N VAL A 27 9.50 3.83 15.90
CA VAL A 27 9.11 4.00 14.51
C VAL A 27 8.73 5.46 14.38
N ASP A 28 9.67 6.28 13.89
CA ASP A 28 9.39 7.66 13.52
C ASP A 28 8.22 7.63 12.52
N THR A 29 7.05 8.06 12.96
CA THR A 29 5.97 8.35 12.02
C THR A 29 6.44 9.56 11.23
N VAL A 30 6.90 9.33 10.01
CA VAL A 30 7.35 10.42 9.13
C VAL A 30 6.19 11.39 8.98
N ALA A 31 6.33 12.57 9.58
CA ALA A 31 5.45 13.69 9.29
C ALA A 31 5.58 14.01 7.80
N GLY A 32 4.49 13.87 7.03
CA GLY A 32 4.41 14.46 5.68
C GLY A 32 4.19 13.51 4.49
N GLY A 33 3.74 12.27 4.68
CA GLY A 33 3.21 11.46 3.57
C GLY A 33 1.68 11.39 3.64
N ASP A 34 0.96 12.20 2.86
CA ASP A 34 -0.51 12.06 2.72
C ASP A 34 -0.83 10.84 1.85
N VAL A 35 -0.49 9.66 2.36
CA VAL A 35 -0.70 8.36 1.73
C VAL A 35 -2.12 7.90 2.06
N VAL A 36 -2.84 7.48 1.04
CA VAL A 36 -4.19 6.96 1.15
C VAL A 36 -4.28 5.57 0.50
N VAL A 37 -5.21 4.77 1.00
CA VAL A 37 -5.60 3.50 0.38
C VAL A 37 -6.97 3.69 -0.24
N VAL A 38 -7.07 3.48 -1.56
CA VAL A 38 -8.34 3.45 -2.28
C VAL A 38 -8.76 2.00 -2.45
N LEU A 39 -9.98 1.69 -2.05
CA LEU A 39 -10.59 0.36 -2.13
C LEU A 39 -11.49 0.31 -3.36
N SER A 40 -11.40 -0.79 -4.12
CA SER A 40 -12.27 -1.03 -5.27
C SER A 40 -12.47 -2.55 -5.46
N ASN A 41 -13.40 -2.91 -6.34
CA ASN A 41 -13.72 -4.28 -6.69
C ASN A 41 -13.82 -4.39 -8.21
N ALA A 42 -13.39 -5.53 -8.76
CA ALA A 42 -13.56 -5.85 -10.17
C ALA A 42 -14.38 -7.14 -10.33
N PRO A 43 -15.17 -7.30 -11.40
CA PRO A 43 -16.04 -8.47 -11.59
C PRO A 43 -15.26 -9.78 -11.83
N ASP A 44 -13.99 -9.71 -12.25
CA ASP A 44 -13.16 -10.89 -12.47
C ASP A 44 -11.66 -10.59 -12.34
N LEU A 45 -10.85 -11.66 -12.28
CA LEU A 45 -9.41 -11.59 -12.08
C LEU A 45 -8.65 -11.00 -13.27
N LEU A 46 -9.13 -11.20 -14.50
CA LEU A 46 -8.48 -10.68 -15.69
C LEU A 46 -8.57 -9.16 -15.71
N LEU A 47 -9.76 -8.62 -15.47
CA LEU A 47 -9.99 -7.19 -15.38
C LEU A 47 -9.27 -6.58 -14.18
N ALA A 48 -9.29 -7.24 -13.01
CA ALA A 48 -8.58 -6.78 -11.82
C ALA A 48 -7.07 -6.61 -12.07
N LYS A 49 -6.44 -7.60 -12.74
CA LYS A 49 -5.03 -7.54 -13.12
C LYS A 49 -4.75 -6.43 -14.12
N ARG A 50 -5.62 -6.23 -15.11
CA ARG A 50 -5.47 -5.18 -16.11
C ARG A 50 -5.51 -3.79 -15.47
N ILE A 51 -6.49 -3.55 -14.59
CA ILE A 51 -6.61 -2.29 -13.84
C ILE A 51 -5.34 -2.07 -13.00
N ALA A 52 -4.93 -3.06 -12.21
CA ALA A 52 -3.73 -2.97 -11.38
C ALA A 52 -2.47 -2.65 -12.20
N HIS A 53 -2.31 -3.26 -13.38
CA HIS A 53 -1.17 -3.03 -14.26
C HIS A 53 -1.14 -1.59 -14.79
N VAL A 54 -2.25 -1.14 -15.40
CA VAL A 54 -2.34 0.20 -16.02
C VAL A 54 -2.12 1.29 -14.98
N LEU A 55 -2.78 1.21 -13.81
CA LEU A 55 -2.67 2.26 -12.79
C LEU A 55 -1.26 2.39 -12.19
N VAL A 56 -0.52 1.28 -12.10
CA VAL A 56 0.88 1.29 -11.66
C VAL A 56 1.79 1.81 -12.78
N GLU A 57 1.59 1.36 -14.02
CA GLU A 57 2.37 1.79 -15.19
C GLU A 57 2.24 3.30 -15.43
N GLU A 58 1.05 3.86 -15.27
CA GLU A 58 0.77 5.29 -15.40
C GLU A 58 1.14 6.10 -14.15
N ALA A 59 1.73 5.46 -13.13
CA ALA A 59 2.12 6.07 -11.86
C ALA A 59 0.97 6.80 -11.14
N LEU A 60 -0.28 6.37 -11.35
CA LEU A 60 -1.45 6.85 -10.61
C LEU A 60 -1.50 6.26 -9.20
N VAL A 61 -0.99 5.03 -9.05
CA VAL A 61 -0.82 4.34 -7.77
C VAL A 61 0.60 3.83 -7.67
N ALA A 62 1.18 3.85 -6.46
CA ALA A 62 2.52 3.31 -6.23
C ALA A 62 2.49 1.77 -6.15
N CYS A 63 1.37 1.19 -5.72
CA CYS A 63 1.18 -0.25 -5.60
C CYS A 63 -0.30 -0.60 -5.66
N ALA A 64 -0.62 -1.71 -6.32
CA ALA A 64 -1.94 -2.32 -6.33
C ALA A 64 -1.86 -3.74 -5.76
N THR A 65 -2.73 -4.09 -4.81
CA THR A 65 -2.94 -5.47 -4.34
C THR A 65 -4.18 -6.04 -5.00
N VAL A 66 -4.03 -7.19 -5.67
CA VAL A 66 -5.14 -7.98 -6.21
C VAL A 66 -5.46 -9.10 -5.21
N GLY A 67 -6.67 -9.07 -4.65
CA GLY A 67 -7.13 -10.04 -3.65
C GLY A 67 -7.53 -11.40 -4.22
N ALA A 68 -7.96 -12.29 -3.34
CA ALA A 68 -8.66 -13.52 -3.71
C ALA A 68 -10.12 -13.23 -4.08
N PRO A 69 -10.77 -14.06 -4.90
CA PRO A 69 -12.20 -13.94 -5.16
C PRO A 69 -13.02 -13.92 -3.86
N CYS A 70 -14.02 -13.04 -3.82
CA CYS A 70 -14.95 -12.91 -2.70
C CYS A 70 -16.38 -12.64 -3.19
N LEU A 71 -17.35 -12.86 -2.31
CA LEU A 71 -18.75 -12.52 -2.55
C LEU A 71 -19.06 -11.16 -1.92
N SER A 72 -19.42 -10.18 -2.75
CA SER A 72 -19.98 -8.91 -2.31
C SER A 72 -21.49 -9.03 -2.17
N MET A 73 -22.05 -8.51 -1.08
CA MET A 73 -23.50 -8.50 -0.82
C MET A 73 -24.00 -7.06 -0.72
N TYR A 74 -25.03 -6.70 -1.48
CA TYR A 74 -25.53 -5.32 -1.56
C TYR A 74 -27.03 -5.28 -1.86
N ARG A 75 -27.64 -4.07 -1.77
CA ARG A 75 -29.04 -3.86 -2.15
C ARG A 75 -29.12 -3.11 -3.48
N TRP A 76 -29.81 -3.67 -4.46
CA TRP A 76 -30.04 -3.04 -5.76
C TRP A 76 -31.49 -3.27 -6.19
N ASN A 77 -32.13 -2.25 -6.77
CA ASN A 77 -33.56 -2.28 -7.14
C ASN A 77 -34.49 -2.84 -6.04
N GLY A 78 -34.21 -2.48 -4.78
CA GLY A 78 -34.98 -2.90 -3.61
C GLY A 78 -34.69 -4.33 -3.11
N ARG A 79 -33.89 -5.12 -3.83
CA ARG A 79 -33.60 -6.53 -3.54
C ARG A 79 -32.20 -6.71 -2.96
N LEU A 80 -32.03 -7.72 -2.12
CA LEU A 80 -30.70 -8.16 -1.67
C LEU A 80 -30.08 -8.99 -2.79
N GLU A 81 -28.88 -8.63 -3.19
CA GLU A 81 -28.12 -9.25 -4.27
C GLU A 81 -26.70 -9.58 -3.81
N GLY A 82 -26.06 -10.48 -4.55
CA GLY A 82 -24.65 -10.79 -4.36
C GLY A 82 -23.95 -11.02 -5.69
N ALA A 83 -22.67 -10.67 -5.74
CA ALA A 83 -21.82 -10.83 -6.92
C ALA A 83 -20.42 -11.31 -6.52
N ASP A 84 -19.86 -12.23 -7.30
CA ASP A 84 -18.46 -12.62 -7.18
C ASP A 84 -17.58 -11.49 -7.73
N GLU A 85 -16.57 -11.11 -6.96
CA GLU A 85 -15.69 -10.00 -7.27
C GLU A 85 -14.25 -10.28 -6.80
N ILE A 86 -13.32 -9.50 -7.32
CA ILE A 86 -11.93 -9.46 -6.90
C ILE A 86 -11.66 -8.11 -6.20
N PRO A 87 -11.35 -8.11 -4.89
CA PRO A 87 -10.95 -6.91 -4.18
C PRO A 87 -9.63 -6.34 -4.70
N LEU A 88 -9.58 -5.01 -4.79
CA LEU A 88 -8.43 -4.23 -5.21
C LEU A 88 -8.11 -3.18 -4.14
N LEU A 89 -6.83 -3.10 -3.75
CA LEU A 89 -6.34 -2.05 -2.86
C LEU A 89 -5.24 -1.26 -3.57
N PHE A 90 -5.46 0.05 -3.71
CA PHE A 90 -4.53 0.96 -4.35
C PHE A 90 -3.86 1.86 -3.32
N LYS A 91 -2.53 1.86 -3.27
CA LYS A 91 -1.74 2.72 -2.39
C LYS A 91 -1.23 3.90 -3.20
N THR A 92 -1.66 5.11 -2.85
CA THR A 92 -1.27 6.34 -3.56
C THR A 92 -1.21 7.52 -2.59
N THR A 93 -0.97 8.73 -3.09
CA THR A 93 -1.07 9.96 -2.31
C THR A 93 -2.43 10.62 -2.50
N ARG A 94 -2.93 11.36 -1.50
CA ARG A 94 -4.20 12.09 -1.59
C ARG A 94 -4.27 13.00 -2.81
N ALA A 95 -3.16 13.65 -3.16
CA ALA A 95 -3.06 14.54 -4.31
C ALA A 95 -3.34 13.83 -5.65
N ARG A 96 -3.15 12.50 -5.75
CA ARG A 96 -3.40 11.71 -6.96
C ARG A 96 -4.82 11.14 -7.03
N VAL A 97 -5.59 11.15 -5.95
CA VAL A 97 -6.95 10.58 -5.92
C VAL A 97 -7.87 11.17 -7.01
N PRO A 98 -7.86 12.49 -7.31
CA PRO A 98 -8.71 13.03 -8.37
C PRO A 98 -8.40 12.50 -9.78
N ALA A 99 -7.17 12.03 -10.03
CA ALA A 99 -6.80 11.44 -11.32
C ALA A 99 -7.09 9.92 -11.39
N LEU A 100 -7.47 9.31 -10.26
CA LEU A 100 -7.74 7.88 -10.13
C LEU A 100 -9.25 7.54 -10.25
N LEU A 101 -10.14 8.51 -10.02
CA LEU A 101 -11.60 8.37 -10.04
C LEU A 101 -12.22 8.97 -11.31
#